data_AF-A0A534R102-F1
#
_entry.id   AF-A0A534R102-F1
#
_cell.length_a   1.000
_cell.length_b   1.000
_cell.length_c   1.000
_cell.angle_alpha   90.00
_cell.angle_beta   90.00
_cell.angle_gamma   90.00
#
_symmetry.space_group_name_H-M   'P 1'
#
loop_
_entity.id
_entity.type
_entity.pdbx_description
1 polymer ?
#
loop_
_entity_poly.entity_id
_entity_poly.type
_entity_poly.pdbx_seq_one_letter_code
_entity_poly.pdbx_strand_id
1 'polypeptide(L)'
;MKGCHLLALVSASLLASMVASSSVGRAANAEPVPIPGGAHLFSPGPRSLGLMGLHVEPSSISDFQGVVALAYLSGSATDGESHRYDLAVDLRIMNGDYVAADGSAQTGTFAFI
;
A
#
# COMPACT_ATOMS: atom_id res chain seq x y z
N MET A 1 36.31 -15.05 6.71
CA MET A 1 36.00 -14.42 5.41
C MET A 1 35.38 -15.45 4.48
N LYS A 2 34.42 -15.01 3.65
CA LYS A 2 33.67 -15.71 2.58
C LYS A 2 32.44 -16.51 3.02
N GLY A 3 31.31 -15.81 3.00
CA GLY A 3 29.99 -16.40 2.80
C GLY A 3 29.47 -16.18 1.38
N CYS A 4 28.17 -16.41 1.25
CA CYS A 4 27.28 -16.05 0.15
C CYS A 4 27.35 -16.98 -1.06
N HIS A 5 26.41 -17.94 -1.17
CA HIS A 5 25.81 -18.46 -2.43
C HIS A 5 24.68 -19.46 -2.12
N LEU A 6 23.68 -19.12 -1.31
CA LEU A 6 22.47 -19.97 -1.26
C LEU A 6 21.25 -19.26 -0.68
N LEU A 7 20.81 -18.15 -1.27
CA LEU A 7 19.44 -17.63 -1.03
C LEU A 7 19.05 -16.57 -2.08
N ALA A 8 19.08 -16.92 -3.37
CA ALA A 8 18.66 -15.99 -4.44
C ALA A 8 17.64 -16.61 -5.43
N LEU A 9 17.03 -17.75 -5.07
CA LEU A 9 16.20 -18.53 -6.00
C LEU A 9 14.71 -18.66 -5.61
N VAL A 10 14.24 -18.01 -4.54
CA VAL A 10 12.81 -18.04 -4.16
C VAL A 10 12.07 -16.74 -4.50
N SER A 11 12.79 -15.64 -4.78
CA SER A 11 12.16 -14.32 -4.95
C SER A 11 11.71 -13.99 -6.39
N ALA A 12 12.11 -14.76 -7.40
CA ALA A 12 11.77 -14.45 -8.80
C ALA A 12 10.44 -15.05 -9.26
N SER A 13 9.89 -16.04 -8.55
CA SER A 13 8.70 -16.79 -9.00
C SER A 13 7.37 -16.17 -8.60
N LEU A 14 7.33 -15.30 -7.57
CA LEU A 14 6.08 -14.62 -7.16
C LEU A 14 5.77 -13.36 -7.99
N LEU A 15 6.74 -12.83 -8.74
CA LEU A 15 6.57 -11.60 -9.53
C LEU A 15 5.88 -11.83 -10.88
N ALA A 16 5.66 -13.09 -11.30
CA ALA A 16 5.15 -13.41 -12.63
C ALA A 16 3.62 -13.63 -12.71
N SER A 17 2.88 -13.55 -11.59
CA SER A 17 1.44 -13.91 -11.56
C SER A 17 0.47 -12.76 -11.35
N MET A 18 0.93 -11.52 -11.15
CA MET A 18 0.05 -10.34 -11.08
C MET A 18 -0.01 -9.58 -12.40
N VAL A 19 -0.32 -10.28 -13.49
CA VAL A 19 -0.98 -9.62 -14.63
C VAL A 19 -2.47 -9.66 -14.34
N ALA A 20 -2.91 -8.90 -13.33
CA ALA A 20 -4.31 -8.69 -13.06
C ALA A 20 -4.84 -7.76 -14.16
N SER A 21 -5.72 -8.30 -15.00
CA SER A 21 -6.50 -7.53 -15.96
C SER A 21 -7.10 -6.30 -15.28
N SER A 22 -6.63 -5.10 -15.64
CA SER A 22 -7.32 -3.86 -15.30
C SER A 22 -8.61 -3.80 -16.12
N SER A 23 -9.68 -4.44 -15.67
CA SER A 23 -11.01 -4.11 -16.17
C SER A 23 -11.35 -2.71 -15.66
N VAL A 24 -11.12 -1.70 -16.50
CA VAL A 24 -11.72 -0.37 -16.31
C VAL A 24 -13.21 -0.51 -16.64
N GLY A 25 -13.95 -1.15 -15.74
CA GLY A 25 -15.39 -1.03 -15.67
C GLY A 25 -15.67 0.20 -14.83
N ARG A 26 -15.98 1.34 -15.46
CA ARG A 26 -16.47 2.51 -14.73
C ARG A 26 -17.91 2.26 -14.30
N ALA A 27 -18.09 1.47 -13.25
CA ALA A 27 -19.34 1.45 -12.52
C ALA A 27 -19.52 2.83 -11.88
N ALA A 28 -20.55 3.56 -12.33
CA ALA A 28 -20.93 4.82 -11.72
C ALA A 28 -21.34 4.53 -10.27
N ASN A 29 -20.49 4.95 -9.32
CA ASN A 29 -20.56 4.72 -7.85
C ASN A 29 -19.85 3.49 -7.26
N ALA A 30 -18.91 2.85 -7.95
CA ALA A 30 -18.00 1.86 -7.32
C ALA A 30 -16.87 2.49 -6.46
N GLU A 31 -17.03 3.72 -6.00
CA GLU A 31 -16.01 4.45 -5.24
C GLU A 31 -15.84 3.83 -3.85
N PRO A 32 -14.60 3.53 -3.40
CA PRO A 32 -14.36 3.03 -2.06
C PRO A 32 -14.63 4.09 -0.99
N VAL A 33 -15.06 3.66 0.20
CA VAL A 33 -15.32 4.55 1.33
C VAL A 33 -14.05 4.67 2.20
N PRO A 34 -13.45 5.86 2.36
CA PRO A 34 -12.26 6.03 3.20
C PRO A 34 -12.50 5.67 4.67
N ILE A 35 -11.46 5.29 5.39
CA ILE A 35 -11.51 5.15 6.86
C ILE A 35 -11.98 6.46 7.54
N PRO A 36 -12.69 6.41 8.67
CA PRO A 36 -13.06 7.61 9.41
C PRO A 36 -11.81 8.35 9.93
N GLY A 37 -11.81 9.69 9.82
CA GLY A 37 -10.68 10.52 10.27
C GLY A 37 -10.12 11.48 9.21
N GLY A 38 -10.62 11.42 7.97
CA GLY A 38 -10.22 12.32 6.89
C GLY A 38 -8.88 11.92 6.28
N ALA A 39 -7.94 12.86 6.13
CA ALA A 39 -6.65 12.64 5.48
C ALA A 39 -5.60 11.91 6.36
N HIS A 40 -5.93 11.56 7.59
CA HIS A 40 -5.03 10.85 8.48
C HIS A 40 -5.15 9.33 8.30
N LEU A 41 -4.18 8.76 7.61
CA LEU A 41 -4.02 7.31 7.51
C LEU A 41 -3.40 6.77 8.81
N PHE A 42 -3.78 5.54 9.16
CA PHE A 42 -3.13 4.83 10.25
C PHE A 42 -1.77 4.28 9.80
N SER A 43 -0.79 4.36 10.70
CA SER A 43 0.60 3.99 10.40
C SER A 43 1.06 2.78 11.23
N PRO A 44 0.72 1.54 10.81
CA PRO A 44 1.16 0.33 11.50
C PRO A 44 2.67 0.15 11.42
N GLY A 45 3.29 -0.27 12.51
CA GLY A 45 4.72 -0.58 12.57
C GLY A 45 5.31 -0.45 13.97
N PRO A 46 6.63 -0.65 14.13
CA PRO A 46 7.30 -0.55 15.43
C PRO A 46 7.18 0.85 16.03
N ARG A 47 6.69 0.93 17.29
CA ARG A 47 6.59 2.20 18.02
C ARG A 47 7.93 2.92 18.23
N SER A 48 9.03 2.16 18.26
CA SER A 48 10.39 2.70 18.31
C SER A 48 10.75 3.57 17.11
N LEU A 49 10.02 3.46 15.99
CA LEU A 49 10.16 4.28 14.79
C LEU A 49 9.10 5.39 14.71
N GLY A 50 8.34 5.64 15.80
CA GLY A 50 7.26 6.62 15.83
C GLY A 50 5.92 6.13 15.22
N LEU A 51 5.82 4.84 14.88
CA LEU A 51 4.61 4.23 14.30
C LEU A 51 3.63 3.75 15.38
N MET A 52 2.43 3.32 15.00
CA MET A 52 1.30 3.12 15.93
C MET A 52 1.27 1.74 16.62
N GLY A 53 2.15 0.82 16.24
CA GLY A 53 2.15 -0.59 16.65
C GLY A 53 1.81 -1.53 15.50
N LEU A 54 2.06 -2.83 15.67
CA LEU A 54 1.89 -3.83 14.59
C LEU A 54 0.43 -4.25 14.35
N HIS A 55 -0.47 -3.99 15.30
CA HIS A 55 -1.88 -4.39 15.24
C HIS A 55 -2.77 -3.16 14.98
N VAL A 56 -2.52 -2.49 13.87
CA VAL A 56 -3.20 -1.28 13.44
C VAL A 56 -3.66 -1.48 12.01
N GLU A 57 -4.87 -1.02 11.68
CA GLU A 57 -5.47 -1.17 10.35
C GLU A 57 -4.57 -0.55 9.27
N PRO A 58 -4.02 -1.34 8.32
CA PRO A 58 -3.17 -0.80 7.26
C PRO A 58 -3.96 -0.21 6.08
N SER A 59 -5.25 -0.52 5.94
CA SER A 59 -6.12 -0.06 4.84
C SER A 59 -6.51 1.41 4.99
N SER A 60 -6.63 2.10 3.86
CA SER A 60 -7.29 3.42 3.77
C SER A 60 -8.80 3.34 3.50
N ILE A 61 -9.34 2.14 3.31
CA ILE A 61 -10.75 1.85 2.99
C ILE A 61 -11.43 1.19 4.20
N SER A 62 -12.58 1.72 4.61
CA SER A 62 -13.27 1.45 5.90
C SER A 62 -13.58 -0.02 6.17
N ASP A 63 -14.00 -0.76 5.16
CA ASP A 63 -14.57 -2.10 5.26
C ASP A 63 -13.79 -3.13 4.43
N PHE A 64 -12.56 -2.78 4.08
CA PHE A 64 -11.71 -3.56 3.22
C PHE A 64 -11.36 -4.92 3.82
N GLN A 65 -11.48 -5.96 3.01
CA GLN A 65 -11.04 -7.31 3.36
C GLN A 65 -10.08 -7.81 2.30
N GLY A 66 -8.79 -7.90 2.65
CA GLY A 66 -7.78 -8.28 1.69
C GLY A 66 -6.36 -8.17 2.23
N VAL A 67 -5.42 -7.97 1.31
CA VAL A 67 -4.01 -7.85 1.62
C VAL A 67 -3.55 -6.42 1.35
N VAL A 68 -2.80 -5.86 2.30
CA VAL A 68 -2.12 -4.58 2.15
C VAL A 68 -0.61 -4.81 2.23
N ALA A 69 0.08 -4.55 1.12
CA ALA A 69 1.52 -4.40 1.11
C ALA A 69 1.85 -2.94 1.41
N LEU A 70 2.67 -2.71 2.42
CA LEU A 70 2.99 -1.39 2.96
C LEU A 70 4.51 -1.21 3.01
N ALA A 71 4.97 -0.04 2.56
CA ALA A 71 6.36 0.36 2.69
C ALA A 71 6.46 1.83 3.11
N TYR A 72 7.20 2.07 4.18
CA TYR A 72 7.65 3.41 4.55
C TYR A 72 9.02 3.66 3.93
N LEU A 73 9.12 4.70 3.10
CA LEU A 73 10.39 5.14 2.53
C LEU A 73 10.76 6.46 3.19
N SER A 74 11.95 6.51 3.79
CA SER A 74 12.50 7.75 4.32
C SER A 74 13.93 7.95 3.87
N GLY A 75 14.33 9.20 3.69
CA GLY A 75 15.66 9.55 3.23
C GLY A 75 15.75 10.99 2.78
N SER A 76 16.64 11.27 1.83
CA SER A 76 16.70 12.57 1.17
C SER A 76 16.52 12.40 -0.32
N ALA A 77 15.90 13.40 -0.95
CA ALA A 77 15.75 13.51 -2.39
C ALA A 77 16.30 14.84 -2.89
N THR A 78 16.50 14.93 -4.20
CA THR A 78 17.02 16.11 -4.89
C THR A 78 16.10 16.43 -6.06
N ASP A 79 15.69 17.68 -6.20
CA ASP A 79 14.85 18.12 -7.31
C ASP A 79 15.67 18.38 -8.59
N GLY A 80 14.99 18.81 -9.66
CA GLY A 80 15.63 19.15 -10.93
C GLY A 80 16.53 20.40 -10.86
N GLU A 81 16.44 21.19 -9.80
CA GLU A 81 17.23 22.40 -9.56
C GLU A 81 18.37 22.17 -8.56
N SER A 82 18.62 20.91 -8.18
CA SER A 82 19.63 20.50 -7.20
C SER A 82 19.35 20.91 -5.74
N HIS A 83 18.12 21.29 -5.40
CA HIS A 83 17.74 21.46 -4.00
C HIS A 83 17.55 20.11 -3.33
N ARG A 84 18.07 19.97 -2.11
CA ARG A 84 17.93 18.76 -1.30
C ARG A 84 16.83 18.93 -0.27
N TYR A 85 16.01 17.91 -0.12
CA TYR A 85 14.94 17.86 0.88
C TYR A 85 14.84 16.47 1.52
N ASP A 86 14.30 16.42 2.73
CA ASP A 86 13.97 15.17 3.38
C ASP A 86 12.70 14.60 2.76
N LEU A 87 12.73 13.29 2.54
CA LEU A 87 11.63 12.53 1.96
C LEU A 87 11.10 11.58 3.02
N ALA A 88 9.78 11.55 3.17
CA ALA A 88 9.06 10.52 3.90
C ALA A 88 7.80 10.18 3.09
N VAL A 89 7.71 8.93 2.63
CA VAL A 89 6.62 8.43 1.79
C VAL A 89 6.02 7.20 2.43
N ASP A 90 4.70 7.10 2.31
CA ASP A 90 3.93 5.96 2.72
C ASP A 90 3.30 5.32 1.48
N LEU A 91 3.90 4.22 1.02
CA LEU A 91 3.43 3.48 -0.15
C LEU A 91 2.55 2.32 0.27
N ARG A 92 1.34 2.25 -0.30
CA ARG A 92 0.42 1.12 -0.10
C ARG A 92 -0.02 0.53 -1.43
N ILE A 93 0.01 -0.80 -1.51
CA ILE A 93 -0.70 -1.57 -2.54
C ILE A 93 -1.72 -2.44 -1.82
N MET A 94 -2.98 -2.32 -2.23
CA MET A 94 -4.13 -2.96 -1.58
C MET A 94 -4.88 -3.79 -2.60
N ASN A 95 -5.08 -5.08 -2.33
CA ASN A 95 -5.88 -5.97 -3.18
C ASN A 95 -6.88 -6.75 -2.32
N GLY A 96 -8.17 -6.63 -2.65
CA GLY A 96 -9.24 -7.22 -1.83
C GLY A 96 -10.62 -6.71 -2.15
N ASP A 97 -11.56 -7.10 -1.29
CA ASP A 97 -12.97 -6.78 -1.39
C ASP A 97 -13.33 -5.53 -0.56
N TYR A 98 -14.33 -4.78 -1.01
CA TYR A 98 -14.86 -3.59 -0.34
C TYR A 98 -16.32 -3.36 -0.71
N VAL A 99 -17.04 -2.57 0.09
CA VAL A 99 -18.37 -2.05 -0.24
C VAL A 99 -18.21 -0.62 -0.75
N ALA A 100 -18.68 -0.39 -1.97
CA ALA A 100 -18.64 0.93 -2.58
C ALA A 100 -19.64 1.89 -1.93
N ALA A 101 -19.50 3.18 -2.22
CA ALA A 101 -20.37 4.23 -1.69
C ALA A 101 -21.87 4.03 -2.00
N ASP A 102 -22.21 3.29 -3.07
CA ASP A 102 -23.59 2.91 -3.40
C ASP A 102 -24.11 1.64 -2.68
N GLY A 103 -23.28 1.03 -1.83
CA GLY A 103 -23.59 -0.20 -1.12
C GLY A 103 -23.33 -1.49 -1.90
N SER A 104 -22.80 -1.41 -3.13
CA SER A 104 -22.44 -2.60 -3.90
C SER A 104 -21.13 -3.23 -3.40
N ALA A 105 -21.09 -4.56 -3.33
CA ALA A 105 -19.85 -5.29 -3.07
C ALA A 105 -18.97 -5.30 -4.33
N GLN A 106 -17.69 -5.02 -4.15
CA GLN A 106 -16.70 -4.87 -5.22
C GLN A 106 -15.39 -5.57 -4.84
N THR A 107 -14.61 -5.96 -5.84
CA THR A 107 -13.21 -6.40 -5.67
C THR A 107 -12.31 -5.43 -6.43
N GLY A 108 -11.25 -4.95 -5.79
CA GLY A 108 -10.40 -3.90 -6.34
C GLY A 108 -8.91 -4.10 -6.06
N THR A 109 -8.09 -3.42 -6.86
CA THR A 109 -6.65 -3.21 -6.57
C THR A 109 -6.36 -1.72 -6.60
N PHE A 110 -5.74 -1.23 -5.54
CA PHE A 110 -5.45 0.18 -5.33
C PHE A 110 -3.97 0.37 -5.02
N ALA A 111 -3.41 1.49 -5.46
CA ALA A 111 -2.06 1.90 -5.10
C ALA A 111 -2.09 3.38 -4.69
N PHE A 112 -1.46 3.68 -3.55
CA PHE A 112 -1.37 5.04 -3.01
C PHE A 112 0.10 5.40 -2.75
N ILE A 113 0.41 6.68 -2.97
CA ILE A 113 1.70 7.31 -2.72
C ILE A 113 1.45 8.56 -1.88
#